data_AF-A0A2K8XAV8-F1
#
_entry.id   AF-A0A2K8XAV8-F1
#
_cell.length_a   1.000
_cell.length_b   1.000
_cell.length_c   1.000
_cell.angle_alpha   90.00
_cell.angle_beta   90.00
_cell.angle_gamma   90.00
#
_symmetry.space_group_name_H-M   'P 1'
#
loop_
_entity.id
_entity.type
_entity.pdbx_description
1 polymer ?
#
loop_
_entity_poly.entity_id
_entity_poly.type
_entity_poly.pdbx_seq_one_letter_code
_entity_poly.pdbx_strand_id
1 'polypeptide(L)'
;MYYCTIAVAIEQTALHRFNDQLLINSKFIIMKTIKKLMSILVLAVILVMASCQNEGLIEESSEASVLNDLEQSIMEKAGPELGAQILERMKNPVSNAMKAAIVYDGELCPGVVNTGEVVARGYSAFPNADFWYFSGEAGDVVDIEVDRVNCNMDPVMRLYQGSGDDATLLFVASADDNEAAACAADCFAYGDPTLTGFVLPATGVYTVAVWDFISGACATGPLTYNISATGQSPCIIVIDGCDTGIDNQTLEDGSTMQGVIDACAAAALNHGDFVSCVAHATNEWKRAGLISGKEKGVIQSCAAGSDIPSTE
;
A
#
# COMPACT_ATOMS: atom_id res chain seq x y z
N MET A 1 -42.77 32.17 57.45
CA MET A 1 -42.10 31.80 56.18
C MET A 1 -40.58 31.90 56.33
N TYR A 2 -39.99 31.26 57.36
CA TYR A 2 -38.54 31.23 57.62
C TYR A 2 -38.02 29.85 58.08
N TYR A 3 -38.90 28.85 58.20
CA TYR A 3 -38.55 27.49 58.62
C TYR A 3 -38.45 26.48 57.47
N CYS A 4 -38.82 26.85 56.25
CA CYS A 4 -38.77 25.94 55.09
C CYS A 4 -37.42 25.97 54.36
N THR A 5 -36.64 27.05 54.51
CA THR A 5 -35.36 27.22 53.80
C THR A 5 -34.16 26.57 54.49
N ILE A 6 -34.26 26.23 55.79
CA ILE A 6 -33.15 25.62 56.55
C ILE A 6 -33.10 24.09 56.32
N ALA A 7 -34.24 23.44 56.09
CA ALA A 7 -34.29 21.99 55.87
C ALA A 7 -33.60 21.56 54.57
N VAL A 8 -33.72 22.35 53.50
CA VAL A 8 -33.13 22.03 52.18
C VAL A 8 -31.59 22.20 52.19
N ALA A 9 -31.04 23.10 53.01
CA ALA A 9 -29.59 23.33 53.08
C ALA A 9 -28.84 22.20 53.84
N ILE A 10 -29.49 21.55 54.80
CA ILE A 10 -28.88 20.46 55.58
C ILE A 10 -28.79 19.17 54.74
N GLU A 11 -29.78 18.92 53.89
CA GLU A 11 -29.83 17.72 53.05
C GLU A 11 -28.79 17.74 51.91
N GLN A 12 -28.59 18.90 51.26
CA GLN A 12 -27.56 19.01 50.20
C GLN A 12 -26.13 18.93 50.73
N THR A 13 -25.87 19.36 51.97
CA THR A 13 -24.53 19.27 52.57
C THR A 13 -24.19 17.82 52.97
N ALA A 14 -25.19 17.01 53.34
CA ALA A 14 -25.01 15.60 53.66
C ALA A 14 -24.71 14.76 52.42
N LEU A 15 -25.35 15.06 51.28
CA LEU A 15 -25.13 14.35 50.03
C LEU A 15 -23.73 14.61 49.44
N HIS A 16 -23.21 15.84 49.58
CA HIS A 16 -21.87 16.18 49.08
C HIS A 16 -20.76 15.49 49.89
N ARG A 17 -20.92 15.36 51.22
CA ARG A 17 -19.95 14.65 52.07
C ARG A 17 -19.96 13.14 51.83
N PHE A 18 -21.10 12.56 51.46
CA PHE A 18 -21.19 11.13 51.17
C PHE A 18 -20.46 10.76 49.86
N ASN A 19 -20.50 11.64 48.86
CA ASN A 19 -19.86 11.40 47.57
C ASN A 19 -18.31 11.50 47.65
N ASP A 20 -17.79 12.42 48.47
CA ASP A 20 -16.33 12.55 48.68
C ASP A 20 -15.74 11.37 49.45
N GLN A 21 -16.49 10.78 50.38
CA GLN A 21 -16.04 9.61 51.15
C GLN A 21 -15.98 8.33 50.29
N LEU A 22 -16.90 8.20 49.30
CA LEU A 22 -16.93 7.09 48.34
C LEU A 22 -15.76 7.14 47.35
N LEU A 23 -15.36 8.33 46.92
CA LEU A 23 -14.20 8.54 46.05
C LEU A 23 -12.86 8.23 46.75
N ILE A 24 -12.73 8.52 48.05
CA ILE A 24 -11.50 8.23 48.80
C ILE A 24 -11.35 6.72 49.06
N ASN A 25 -12.44 6.02 49.41
CA ASN A 25 -12.39 4.58 49.63
C ASN A 25 -12.17 3.80 48.32
N SER A 26 -12.75 4.27 47.21
CA SER A 26 -12.50 3.70 45.87
C SER A 26 -11.04 3.85 45.46
N LYS A 27 -10.44 5.03 45.61
CA LYS A 27 -9.01 5.26 45.31
C LYS A 27 -8.08 4.40 46.17
N PHE A 28 -8.42 4.18 47.43
CA PHE A 28 -7.60 3.36 48.33
C PHE A 28 -7.65 1.86 47.97
N ILE A 29 -8.83 1.36 47.54
CA ILE A 29 -8.98 -0.02 47.07
C ILE A 29 -8.26 -0.19 45.73
N ILE A 30 -8.47 0.71 44.76
CA ILE A 30 -7.82 0.66 43.44
C ILE A 30 -6.30 0.70 43.57
N MET A 31 -5.75 1.54 44.44
CA MET A 31 -4.30 1.65 44.63
C MET A 31 -3.68 0.42 45.32
N LYS A 32 -4.43 -0.29 46.18
CA LYS A 32 -4.00 -1.58 46.73
C LYS A 32 -4.00 -2.68 45.67
N THR A 33 -4.98 -2.69 44.77
CA THR A 33 -5.07 -3.66 43.68
C THR A 33 -3.96 -3.44 42.64
N ILE A 34 -3.66 -2.19 42.30
CA ILE A 34 -2.55 -1.83 41.38
C ILE A 34 -1.19 -2.22 41.99
N LYS A 35 -0.97 -2.00 43.29
CA LYS A 35 0.29 -2.44 43.95
C LYS A 35 0.46 -3.96 43.94
N LYS A 36 -0.62 -4.72 44.10
CA LYS A 36 -0.57 -6.20 44.00
C LYS A 36 -0.29 -6.66 42.56
N LEU A 37 -0.93 -6.05 41.56
CA LEU A 37 -0.68 -6.34 40.15
C LEU A 37 0.75 -6.01 39.72
N MET A 38 1.28 -4.85 40.12
CA MET A 38 2.67 -4.47 39.88
C MET A 38 3.65 -5.46 40.55
N SER A 39 3.37 -5.91 41.77
CA SER A 39 4.23 -6.89 42.45
C SER A 39 4.22 -8.27 41.77
N ILE A 40 3.09 -8.67 41.18
CA ILE A 40 2.99 -9.91 40.41
C ILE A 40 3.71 -9.77 39.06
N LEU A 41 3.59 -8.62 38.39
CA LEU A 41 4.27 -8.33 37.14
C LEU A 41 5.80 -8.35 37.32
N VAL A 42 6.31 -7.72 38.39
CA VAL A 42 7.75 -7.73 38.71
C VAL A 42 8.25 -9.15 39.00
N LEU A 43 7.46 -9.98 39.71
CA LEU A 43 7.83 -11.36 39.98
C LEU A 43 7.83 -12.23 38.70
N ALA A 44 6.88 -12.00 37.79
CA ALA A 44 6.82 -12.67 36.49
C ALA A 44 8.01 -12.29 35.60
N VAL A 45 8.42 -11.02 35.57
CA VAL A 45 9.61 -10.57 34.84
C VAL A 45 10.89 -11.19 35.40
N ILE A 46 11.02 -11.31 36.73
CA ILE A 46 12.17 -11.98 37.36
C ILE A 46 12.20 -13.47 37.01
N LEU A 47 11.05 -14.14 36.95
CA LEU A 47 10.95 -15.55 36.53
C LEU A 47 11.34 -15.76 35.06
N VAL A 48 10.95 -14.85 34.16
CA VAL A 48 11.34 -14.90 32.75
C VAL A 48 12.85 -14.67 32.59
N MET A 49 13.43 -13.73 33.34
CA MET A 49 14.87 -13.47 33.33
C MET A 49 15.69 -14.66 33.88
N ALA A 50 15.15 -15.41 34.84
CA ALA A 50 15.80 -16.61 35.38
C ALA A 50 15.73 -17.82 34.44
N SER A 51 14.80 -17.85 33.47
CA SER A 51 14.74 -18.92 32.45
C SER A 51 15.74 -18.77 31.30
N CYS A 52 16.49 -17.66 31.22
CA CYS A 52 17.49 -17.42 30.17
C CYS A 52 18.94 -17.78 30.57
N GLN A 53 19.18 -18.41 31.72
CA GLN A 53 20.54 -18.82 32.15
C GLN A 53 20.76 -20.33 32.14
N ASN A 54 20.24 -21.01 31.12
CA ASN A 54 20.65 -22.38 30.81
C ASN A 54 20.94 -22.56 29.32
N GLU A 55 21.79 -21.69 28.79
CA GLU A 55 22.57 -21.99 27.58
C GLU A 55 23.76 -22.84 28.01
N GLY A 56 23.51 -24.14 28.11
CA GLY A 56 24.58 -25.11 27.97
C GLY A 56 25.18 -24.94 26.58
N LEU A 57 26.48 -24.67 26.54
CA LEU A 57 27.43 -24.94 25.46
C LEU A 57 26.78 -25.55 24.20
N ILE A 58 26.24 -24.69 23.33
CA ILE A 58 26.06 -25.05 21.94
C ILE A 58 27.47 -24.93 21.35
N GLU A 59 28.10 -26.08 21.16
CA GLU A 59 29.23 -26.20 20.25
C GLU A 59 28.84 -25.51 18.94
N GLU A 60 29.69 -24.61 18.45
CA GLU A 60 29.74 -24.16 17.07
C GLU A 60 30.01 -25.37 16.15
N SER A 61 29.05 -26.28 16.05
CA SER A 61 28.99 -27.32 15.04
C SER A 61 28.38 -26.69 13.80
N SER A 62 29.25 -25.96 13.12
CA SER A 62 29.23 -25.59 11.71
C SER A 62 27.86 -25.58 11.01
N GLU A 63 27.36 -24.39 10.69
CA GLU A 63 26.33 -24.20 9.65
C GLU A 63 26.65 -24.95 8.34
N ALA A 64 27.94 -25.23 8.09
CA ALA A 64 28.39 -26.05 6.98
C ALA A 64 27.89 -27.51 7.01
N SER A 65 27.67 -28.14 8.17
CA SER A 65 27.20 -29.53 8.22
C SER A 65 25.71 -29.62 7.88
N VAL A 66 24.91 -28.67 8.37
CA VAL A 66 23.46 -28.61 8.10
C VAL A 66 23.19 -28.34 6.62
N LEU A 67 23.99 -27.48 5.99
CA LEU A 67 23.89 -27.23 4.56
C LEU A 67 24.19 -28.51 3.77
N ASN A 68 25.27 -29.22 4.10
CA ASN A 68 25.68 -30.45 3.43
C ASN A 68 24.64 -31.57 3.53
N ASP A 69 23.99 -31.74 4.68
CA ASP A 69 22.94 -32.74 4.89
C ASP A 69 21.70 -32.45 4.01
N LEU A 70 21.37 -31.17 3.85
CA LEU A 70 20.28 -30.73 2.97
C LEU A 70 20.62 -30.96 1.48
N GLU A 71 21.85 -30.64 1.05
CA GLU A 71 22.28 -30.90 -0.32
C GLU A 71 22.23 -32.39 -0.64
N GLN A 72 22.71 -33.22 0.29
CA GLN A 72 22.72 -34.67 0.13
C GLN A 72 21.29 -35.23 0.06
N SER A 73 20.37 -34.71 0.90
CA SER A 73 18.96 -35.14 0.86
C SER A 73 18.24 -34.76 -0.43
N ILE A 74 18.52 -33.58 -0.99
CA ILE A 74 17.96 -33.13 -2.27
C ILE A 74 18.48 -34.00 -3.41
N MET A 75 19.78 -34.26 -3.45
CA MET A 75 20.40 -35.11 -4.48
C MET A 75 19.91 -36.56 -4.43
N GLU A 76 19.70 -37.10 -3.22
CA GLU A 76 19.18 -38.47 -3.04
C GLU A 76 17.73 -38.60 -3.52
N LYS A 77 16.87 -37.61 -3.21
CA LYS A 77 15.43 -37.67 -3.51
C LYS A 77 15.09 -37.27 -4.95
N ALA A 78 15.77 -36.28 -5.49
CA ALA A 78 15.49 -35.75 -6.83
C ALA A 78 16.36 -36.41 -7.92
N GLY A 79 17.39 -37.16 -7.54
CA GLY A 79 18.41 -37.65 -8.47
C GLY A 79 19.43 -36.57 -8.82
N PRO A 80 20.57 -36.94 -9.43
CA PRO A 80 21.73 -36.06 -9.57
C PRO A 80 21.49 -34.88 -10.51
N GLU A 81 20.72 -35.05 -11.58
CA GLU A 81 20.49 -33.99 -12.58
C GLU A 81 19.48 -32.94 -12.09
N LEU A 82 18.32 -33.38 -11.58
CA LEU A 82 17.31 -32.47 -11.03
C LEU A 82 17.72 -31.90 -9.67
N GLY A 83 18.41 -32.69 -8.84
CA GLY A 83 18.97 -32.26 -7.56
C GLY A 83 20.00 -31.16 -7.73
N ALA A 84 20.90 -31.26 -8.72
CA ALA A 84 21.84 -30.19 -9.06
C ALA A 84 21.14 -28.90 -9.47
N GLN A 85 20.08 -28.98 -10.29
CA GLN A 85 19.30 -27.81 -10.69
C GLN A 85 18.58 -27.14 -9.50
N ILE A 86 18.03 -27.93 -8.58
CA ILE A 86 17.37 -27.41 -7.36
C ILE A 86 18.41 -26.74 -6.46
N LEU A 87 19.55 -27.37 -6.24
CA LEU A 87 20.64 -26.81 -5.43
C LEU A 87 21.24 -25.56 -6.05
N GLU A 88 21.38 -25.49 -7.36
CA GLU A 88 21.81 -24.29 -8.08
C GLU A 88 20.81 -23.14 -7.89
N ARG A 89 19.50 -23.42 -7.94
CA ARG A 89 18.44 -22.45 -7.65
C ARG A 89 18.38 -22.02 -6.18
N MET A 90 18.78 -22.88 -5.25
CA MET A 90 18.83 -22.55 -3.81
C MET A 90 20.09 -21.78 -3.44
N LYS A 91 21.24 -22.07 -4.09
CA LYS A 91 22.53 -21.38 -3.89
C LYS A 91 22.57 -20.02 -4.59
N ASN A 92 21.83 -19.89 -5.70
CA ASN A 92 21.44 -18.61 -6.29
C ASN A 92 19.96 -18.37 -6.02
N PRO A 93 19.56 -18.03 -4.78
CA PRO A 93 18.18 -17.67 -4.47
C PRO A 93 17.88 -16.36 -5.17
N VAL A 94 17.54 -16.41 -6.45
CA VAL A 94 17.11 -15.27 -7.26
C VAL A 94 17.96 -14.01 -6.97
N SER A 95 19.29 -14.13 -6.97
CA SER A 95 20.14 -12.94 -6.82
C SER A 95 20.23 -12.12 -8.11
N ASN A 96 19.57 -12.58 -9.20
CA ASN A 96 19.50 -11.90 -10.50
C ASN A 96 18.32 -12.39 -11.38
N ALA A 97 17.14 -12.74 -10.84
CA ALA A 97 15.99 -12.19 -11.57
C ALA A 97 16.16 -10.70 -11.28
N MET A 98 16.59 -9.92 -12.27
CA MET A 98 16.76 -8.48 -12.09
C MET A 98 15.52 -8.02 -11.33
N LYS A 99 15.70 -7.29 -10.22
CA LYS A 99 14.70 -6.42 -9.62
C LYS A 99 14.01 -5.69 -10.76
N ALA A 100 12.98 -6.30 -11.32
CA ALA A 100 12.45 -5.86 -12.58
C ALA A 100 11.65 -4.65 -12.18
N ALA A 101 12.05 -3.49 -12.68
CA ALA A 101 11.26 -2.30 -12.50
C ALA A 101 9.83 -2.64 -12.93
N ILE A 102 8.88 -2.40 -12.04
CA ILE A 102 7.48 -2.58 -12.34
C ILE A 102 7.15 -1.69 -13.52
N VAL A 103 6.59 -2.29 -14.57
CA VAL A 103 6.02 -1.56 -15.69
C VAL A 103 4.55 -1.37 -15.36
N TYR A 104 4.15 -0.11 -15.20
CA TYR A 104 2.77 0.23 -14.90
C TYR A 104 1.94 0.31 -16.18
N ASP A 105 0.73 -0.23 -16.13
CA ASP A 105 -0.29 -0.13 -17.17
C ASP A 105 -0.95 1.26 -17.18
N GLY A 106 -1.00 1.93 -16.03
CA GLY A 106 -1.48 3.30 -15.93
C GLY A 106 -1.70 3.81 -14.51
N GLU A 107 -2.14 5.07 -14.43
CA GLU A 107 -2.55 5.74 -13.19
C GLU A 107 -4.08 5.60 -12.98
N LEU A 108 -4.50 5.28 -11.76
CA LEU A 108 -5.90 5.22 -11.37
C LEU A 108 -6.34 6.59 -10.86
N CYS A 109 -6.92 7.37 -11.77
CA CYS A 109 -7.53 8.65 -11.43
C CYS A 109 -8.90 8.47 -10.76
N PRO A 110 -9.28 9.36 -9.81
CA PRO A 110 -10.54 9.21 -9.09
C PRO A 110 -11.75 9.05 -10.02
N GLY A 111 -12.40 7.89 -9.93
CA GLY A 111 -13.63 7.57 -10.67
C GLY A 111 -13.44 7.28 -12.16
N VAL A 112 -12.20 7.22 -12.65
CA VAL A 112 -11.90 6.80 -14.04
C VAL A 112 -11.81 5.28 -14.08
N VAL A 113 -12.57 4.67 -14.99
CA VAL A 113 -12.50 3.24 -15.28
C VAL A 113 -11.43 3.00 -16.33
N ASN A 114 -10.42 2.21 -15.99
CA ASN A 114 -9.41 1.70 -16.91
C ASN A 114 -9.72 0.23 -17.26
N THR A 115 -9.15 -0.25 -18.36
CA THR A 115 -9.30 -1.66 -18.79
C THR A 115 -7.92 -2.28 -18.91
N GLY A 116 -7.75 -3.46 -18.32
CA GLY A 116 -6.54 -4.28 -18.43
C GLY A 116 -6.82 -5.66 -19.00
N GLU A 117 -5.76 -6.40 -19.30
CA GLU A 117 -5.81 -7.77 -19.81
C GLU A 117 -4.62 -8.57 -19.28
N VAL A 118 -4.88 -9.53 -18.39
CA VAL A 118 -3.82 -10.38 -17.82
C VAL A 118 -3.62 -11.66 -18.62
N VAL A 119 -2.45 -12.26 -18.49
CA VAL A 119 -2.18 -13.59 -19.03
C VAL A 119 -2.47 -14.67 -17.98
N ALA A 120 -3.32 -15.64 -18.32
CA ALA A 120 -3.73 -16.75 -17.45
C ALA A 120 -2.56 -17.57 -16.91
N ARG A 121 -2.12 -17.36 -15.65
CA ARG A 121 -0.94 -18.05 -15.08
C ARG A 121 -0.97 -18.32 -13.56
N GLY A 122 -2.11 -18.65 -12.97
CA GLY A 122 -2.18 -19.38 -11.70
C GLY A 122 -1.54 -18.72 -10.46
N TYR A 123 -1.56 -19.47 -9.35
CA TYR A 123 -1.37 -19.05 -7.95
C TYR A 123 -0.14 -18.15 -7.61
N SER A 124 0.90 -18.08 -8.47
CA SER A 124 2.17 -17.41 -8.18
C SER A 124 2.53 -16.25 -9.13
N ALA A 125 1.54 -15.65 -9.79
CA ALA A 125 1.76 -14.78 -10.95
C ALA A 125 2.04 -13.30 -10.65
N PHE A 126 2.61 -12.93 -9.50
CA PHE A 126 3.01 -11.53 -9.26
C PHE A 126 3.88 -10.93 -10.39
N PRO A 127 4.86 -11.65 -10.96
CA PRO A 127 5.65 -11.14 -12.09
C PRO A 127 4.86 -10.95 -13.41
N ASN A 128 3.63 -11.46 -13.50
CA ASN A 128 2.73 -11.29 -14.64
C ASN A 128 1.43 -10.58 -14.24
N ALA A 129 1.42 -9.90 -13.09
CA ALA A 129 0.33 -9.02 -12.75
C ALA A 129 0.38 -7.80 -13.66
N ASP A 130 -0.80 -7.25 -13.93
CA ASP A 130 -0.91 -5.88 -14.40
C ASP A 130 -0.72 -4.97 -13.17
N PHE A 131 -0.02 -3.87 -13.37
CA PHE A 131 0.34 -2.95 -12.30
C PHE A 131 -0.24 -1.57 -12.57
N TRP A 132 -1.07 -1.12 -11.65
CA TRP A 132 -1.62 0.22 -11.65
C TRP A 132 -1.06 1.01 -10.47
N TYR A 133 -1.10 2.34 -10.54
CA TYR A 133 -0.72 3.16 -9.39
C TYR A 133 -1.66 4.32 -9.17
N PHE A 134 -1.66 4.86 -7.97
CA PHE A 134 -2.28 6.15 -7.65
C PHE A 134 -1.52 6.83 -6.52
N SER A 135 -1.73 8.13 -6.35
CA SER A 135 -1.22 8.87 -5.19
C SER A 135 -2.33 9.10 -4.18
N GLY A 136 -2.00 9.03 -2.89
CA GLY A 136 -2.93 9.30 -1.80
C GLY A 136 -2.24 9.87 -0.56
N GLU A 137 -3.02 10.51 0.30
CA GLU A 137 -2.58 11.02 1.59
C GLU A 137 -2.93 10.07 2.74
N ALA A 138 -2.12 10.09 3.81
CA ALA A 138 -2.44 9.35 5.01
C ALA A 138 -3.82 9.76 5.56
N GLY A 139 -4.72 8.80 5.72
CA GLY A 139 -6.08 9.04 6.18
C GLY A 139 -7.12 9.19 5.07
N ASP A 140 -6.72 9.25 3.80
CA ASP A 140 -7.65 9.12 2.67
C ASP A 140 -8.41 7.80 2.80
N VAL A 141 -9.70 7.83 2.44
CA VAL A 141 -10.59 6.66 2.48
C VAL A 141 -10.87 6.27 1.04
N VAL A 142 -10.23 5.20 0.57
CA VAL A 142 -10.28 4.77 -0.82
C VAL A 142 -11.22 3.59 -1.03
N ASP A 143 -11.88 3.59 -2.19
CA ASP A 143 -12.56 2.44 -2.76
C ASP A 143 -11.80 2.00 -4.01
N ILE A 144 -11.49 0.71 -4.14
CA ILE A 144 -10.83 0.14 -5.33
C ILE A 144 -11.62 -1.08 -5.78
N GLU A 145 -12.04 -1.08 -7.04
CA GLU A 145 -12.89 -2.10 -7.65
C GLU A 145 -12.23 -2.66 -8.91
N VAL A 146 -12.26 -3.98 -9.05
CA VAL A 146 -11.78 -4.70 -10.23
C VAL A 146 -12.88 -5.63 -10.71
N ASP A 147 -13.51 -5.28 -11.82
CA ASP A 147 -14.62 -6.04 -12.38
C ASP A 147 -14.17 -6.86 -13.58
N ARG A 148 -14.43 -8.17 -13.59
CA ARG A 148 -14.14 -8.98 -14.79
C ARG A 148 -15.07 -8.57 -15.93
N VAL A 149 -14.54 -8.41 -17.14
CA VAL A 149 -15.36 -8.11 -18.34
C VAL A 149 -16.05 -9.36 -18.88
N ASN A 150 -15.47 -10.54 -18.62
CA ASN A 150 -16.02 -11.83 -19.01
C ASN A 150 -15.77 -12.89 -17.93
N CYS A 151 -16.52 -14.00 -17.99
CA CYS A 151 -16.49 -15.05 -16.99
C CYS A 151 -15.29 -16.01 -17.07
N ASN A 152 -14.25 -15.68 -17.86
CA ASN A 152 -13.09 -16.54 -18.02
C ASN A 152 -11.95 -16.19 -17.06
N MET A 153 -12.08 -15.09 -16.32
CA MET A 153 -11.08 -14.61 -15.36
C MET A 153 -11.58 -14.80 -13.93
N ASP A 154 -10.65 -15.03 -13.02
CA ASP A 154 -10.80 -15.09 -11.58
C ASP A 154 -9.87 -14.02 -10.99
N PRO A 155 -10.28 -12.74 -11.04
CA PRO A 155 -9.46 -11.62 -10.65
C PRO A 155 -9.17 -11.65 -9.15
N VAL A 156 -7.91 -11.40 -8.81
CA VAL A 156 -7.49 -11.08 -7.44
C VAL A 156 -6.66 -9.81 -7.47
N MET A 157 -6.72 -9.04 -6.38
CA MET A 157 -6.03 -7.77 -6.25
C MET A 157 -5.17 -7.72 -4.99
N ARG A 158 -4.00 -7.08 -5.10
CA ARG A 158 -3.20 -6.63 -3.95
C ARG A 158 -2.88 -5.15 -4.04
N LEU A 159 -2.93 -4.50 -2.89
CA LEU A 159 -2.52 -3.12 -2.68
C LEU A 159 -1.18 -3.08 -1.94
N TYR A 160 -0.27 -2.27 -2.46
CA TYR A 160 1.02 -1.99 -1.87
C TYR A 160 1.22 -0.49 -1.70
N GLN A 161 1.99 -0.11 -0.69
CA GLN A 161 2.55 1.23 -0.58
C GLN A 161 3.93 1.25 -1.26
N GLY A 162 4.20 2.31 -2.01
CA GLY A 162 5.44 2.54 -2.73
C GLY A 162 5.28 2.36 -4.24
N SER A 163 6.39 2.51 -4.94
CA SER A 163 6.54 2.23 -6.37
C SER A 163 7.97 1.70 -6.63
N GLY A 164 8.31 1.39 -7.87
CA GLY A 164 9.65 0.91 -8.24
C GLY A 164 9.70 -0.59 -8.53
N ASP A 165 10.38 -1.36 -7.68
CA ASP A 165 10.56 -2.81 -7.85
C ASP A 165 9.78 -3.61 -6.79
N ASP A 166 9.68 -4.92 -6.98
CA ASP A 166 8.98 -5.83 -6.08
C ASP A 166 9.56 -5.85 -4.65
N ALA A 167 10.81 -5.42 -4.47
CA ALA A 167 11.48 -5.36 -3.17
C ALA A 167 11.24 -4.02 -2.43
N THR A 168 10.82 -2.96 -3.11
CA THR A 168 10.48 -1.66 -2.49
C THR A 168 9.02 -1.55 -2.08
N LEU A 169 8.15 -2.41 -2.62
CA LEU A 169 6.73 -2.41 -2.30
C LEU A 169 6.46 -2.98 -0.90
N LEU A 170 5.73 -2.22 -0.09
CA LEU A 170 5.22 -2.66 1.21
C LEU A 170 3.78 -3.16 1.03
N PHE A 171 3.51 -4.42 1.33
CA PHE A 171 2.15 -4.96 1.27
C PHE A 171 1.21 -4.25 2.27
N VAL A 172 0.04 -3.85 1.78
CA VAL A 172 -0.97 -3.09 2.55
C VAL A 172 -2.25 -3.90 2.71
N ALA A 173 -2.84 -4.37 1.60
CA ALA A 173 -4.13 -5.07 1.62
C ALA A 173 -4.28 -6.01 0.41
N SER A 174 -5.30 -6.87 0.45
CA SER A 174 -5.70 -7.74 -0.67
C SER A 174 -7.21 -7.94 -0.71
N ALA A 175 -7.74 -8.15 -1.90
CA ALA A 175 -9.14 -8.50 -2.16
C ALA A 175 -9.21 -9.60 -3.24
N ASP A 176 -10.25 -10.42 -3.18
CA ASP A 176 -10.45 -11.58 -4.06
C ASP A 176 -11.95 -11.78 -4.35
N ASP A 177 -12.67 -12.50 -3.50
CA ASP A 177 -14.11 -12.79 -3.62
C ASP A 177 -14.97 -11.85 -2.75
N ASN A 178 -14.73 -10.55 -2.81
CA ASN A 178 -15.40 -9.61 -1.90
C ASN A 178 -16.86 -9.35 -2.30
N GLU A 179 -17.15 -9.40 -3.60
CA GLU A 179 -18.49 -9.23 -4.14
C GLU A 179 -19.25 -10.55 -4.31
N ALA A 180 -20.54 -10.45 -4.63
CA ALA A 180 -21.31 -11.62 -5.04
C ALA A 180 -20.76 -12.19 -6.37
N ALA A 181 -21.00 -13.47 -6.60
CA ALA A 181 -20.58 -14.14 -7.83
C ALA A 181 -21.01 -13.36 -9.08
N ALA A 182 -20.03 -12.91 -9.87
CA ALA A 182 -20.27 -12.11 -11.07
C ALA A 182 -20.90 -12.93 -12.21
N CYS A 183 -20.74 -14.26 -12.17
CA CYS A 183 -21.07 -15.18 -13.26
C CYS A 183 -21.88 -16.41 -12.82
N ALA A 184 -22.63 -16.99 -13.77
CA ALA A 184 -23.40 -18.22 -13.55
C ALA A 184 -22.48 -19.43 -13.30
N ALA A 185 -23.00 -20.44 -12.59
CA ALA A 185 -22.28 -21.58 -12.01
C ALA A 185 -21.57 -22.55 -12.98
N ASP A 186 -21.46 -22.23 -14.27
CA ASP A 186 -20.88 -23.14 -15.26
C ASP A 186 -19.34 -23.16 -15.21
N CYS A 187 -18.72 -22.09 -14.69
CA CYS A 187 -17.30 -22.00 -14.32
C CYS A 187 -17.17 -21.05 -13.12
N PHE A 188 -16.49 -21.50 -12.06
CA PHE A 188 -16.15 -20.76 -10.83
C PHE A 188 -16.97 -19.46 -10.59
N ALA A 189 -18.09 -19.60 -9.88
CA ALA A 189 -18.97 -18.49 -9.50
C ALA A 189 -18.38 -17.70 -8.32
N TYR A 190 -17.18 -17.18 -8.52
CA TYR A 190 -16.41 -16.37 -7.58
C TYR A 190 -16.78 -14.89 -7.74
N GLY A 191 -16.60 -14.15 -6.65
CA GLY A 191 -16.87 -12.72 -6.58
C GLY A 191 -15.74 -11.93 -7.23
N ASP A 192 -16.00 -10.67 -7.51
CA ASP A 192 -14.96 -9.74 -7.95
C ASP A 192 -14.30 -9.04 -6.75
N PRO A 193 -12.98 -8.73 -6.84
CA PRO A 193 -12.26 -8.14 -5.74
C PRO A 193 -12.60 -6.66 -5.60
N THR A 194 -13.04 -6.29 -4.40
CA THR A 194 -13.26 -4.90 -4.02
C THR A 194 -12.62 -4.61 -2.67
N LEU A 195 -12.02 -3.43 -2.55
CA LEU A 195 -11.60 -2.83 -1.28
C LEU A 195 -12.47 -1.59 -1.07
N THR A 196 -13.40 -1.63 -0.12
CA THR A 196 -14.29 -0.51 0.18
C THR A 196 -13.94 0.14 1.52
N GLY A 197 -13.87 1.46 1.55
CA GLY A 197 -13.65 2.26 2.75
C GLY A 197 -12.26 2.07 3.35
N PHE A 198 -11.25 1.74 2.53
CA PHE A 198 -9.92 1.44 3.01
C PHE A 198 -9.18 2.73 3.37
N VAL A 199 -8.69 2.85 4.61
CA VAL A 199 -7.98 4.04 5.07
C VAL A 199 -6.48 3.91 4.78
N LEU A 200 -5.93 4.82 3.97
CA LEU A 200 -4.52 4.80 3.61
C LEU A 200 -3.63 5.06 4.83
N PRO A 201 -2.65 4.17 5.14
CA PRO A 201 -1.83 4.29 6.34
C PRO A 201 -0.77 5.40 6.25
N ALA A 202 -0.42 5.86 5.05
CA ALA A 202 0.65 6.82 4.82
C ALA A 202 0.43 7.63 3.52
N THR A 203 1.04 8.81 3.44
CA THR A 203 1.07 9.62 2.21
C THR A 203 2.10 9.06 1.24
N GLY A 204 1.74 8.96 -0.04
CA GLY A 204 2.65 8.59 -1.11
C GLY A 204 1.96 7.89 -2.27
N VAL A 205 2.77 7.23 -3.10
CA VAL A 205 2.30 6.38 -4.20
C VAL A 205 1.89 5.02 -3.65
N TYR A 206 0.81 4.47 -4.20
CA TYR A 206 0.33 3.13 -3.98
C TYR A 206 0.30 2.36 -5.29
N THR A 207 0.67 1.09 -5.24
CA THR A 207 0.63 0.16 -6.38
C THR A 207 -0.50 -0.84 -6.19
N VAL A 208 -1.31 -1.04 -7.23
CA VAL A 208 -2.33 -2.07 -7.31
C VAL A 208 -1.88 -3.13 -8.30
N ALA A 209 -1.72 -4.36 -7.83
CA ALA A 209 -1.42 -5.51 -8.67
C ALA A 209 -2.68 -6.33 -8.90
N VAL A 210 -3.02 -6.59 -10.16
CA VAL A 210 -4.18 -7.40 -10.57
C VAL A 210 -3.70 -8.60 -11.38
N TRP A 211 -4.19 -9.79 -11.07
CA TRP A 211 -3.88 -10.98 -11.87
C TRP A 211 -5.01 -12.02 -11.80
N ASP A 212 -4.87 -13.04 -12.64
CA ASP A 212 -5.74 -14.21 -12.66
C ASP A 212 -5.31 -15.26 -11.61
N PHE A 213 -6.14 -15.50 -10.61
CA PHE A 213 -5.82 -16.39 -9.50
C PHE A 213 -5.96 -17.87 -9.86
N ILE A 214 -7.18 -18.35 -10.13
CA ILE A 214 -7.43 -19.77 -10.43
C ILE A 214 -8.47 -20.04 -11.52
N SER A 215 -8.54 -19.21 -12.58
CA SER A 215 -9.43 -19.50 -13.72
C SER A 215 -9.22 -20.89 -14.35
N GLY A 216 -7.98 -21.40 -14.32
CA GLY A 216 -7.66 -22.77 -14.71
C GLY A 216 -8.16 -23.12 -16.12
N ALA A 217 -8.96 -24.19 -16.24
CA ALA A 217 -9.52 -24.64 -17.52
C ALA A 217 -10.60 -23.71 -18.10
N CYS A 218 -11.09 -22.74 -17.30
CA CYS A 218 -12.07 -21.75 -17.72
C CYS A 218 -11.45 -20.51 -18.38
N ALA A 219 -10.12 -20.35 -18.33
CA ALA A 219 -9.38 -19.28 -19.01
C ALA A 219 -9.36 -19.47 -20.54
N THR A 220 -10.53 -19.38 -21.17
CA THR A 220 -10.71 -19.54 -22.62
C THR A 220 -10.85 -18.18 -23.30
N GLY A 221 -9.72 -17.55 -23.59
CA GLY A 221 -9.68 -16.25 -24.27
C GLY A 221 -9.03 -15.15 -23.43
N PRO A 222 -9.21 -13.87 -23.81
CA PRO A 222 -8.57 -12.76 -23.12
C PRO A 222 -9.17 -12.59 -21.72
N LEU A 223 -8.29 -12.43 -20.71
CA LEU A 223 -8.68 -12.23 -19.31
C LEU A 223 -8.75 -10.74 -19.02
N THR A 224 -9.76 -10.11 -19.61
CA THR A 224 -10.00 -8.67 -19.53
C THR A 224 -10.77 -8.30 -18.27
N TYR A 225 -10.37 -7.21 -17.64
CA TYR A 225 -11.04 -6.64 -16.49
C TYR A 225 -11.10 -5.10 -16.61
N ASN A 226 -12.03 -4.50 -15.89
CA ASN A 226 -12.07 -3.08 -15.62
C ASN A 226 -11.53 -2.83 -14.22
N ILE A 227 -10.83 -1.72 -14.01
CA ILE A 227 -10.35 -1.30 -12.70
C ILE A 227 -10.68 0.18 -12.49
N SER A 228 -11.11 0.52 -11.29
CA SER A 228 -11.30 1.91 -10.87
C SER A 228 -10.90 2.11 -9.41
N ALA A 229 -10.56 3.36 -9.07
CA ALA A 229 -10.32 3.77 -7.69
C ALA A 229 -10.95 5.14 -7.41
N THR A 230 -11.46 5.34 -6.19
CA THR A 230 -12.00 6.62 -5.71
C THR A 230 -11.48 6.93 -4.30
N GLY A 231 -11.62 8.19 -3.86
CA GLY A 231 -11.22 8.63 -2.51
C GLY A 231 -9.72 8.94 -2.34
N GLN A 232 -8.92 8.80 -3.40
CA GLN A 232 -7.51 9.13 -3.47
C GLN A 232 -7.26 10.58 -3.94
N SER A 233 -5.99 11.00 -3.98
CA SER A 233 -5.60 12.31 -4.50
C SER A 233 -5.92 12.45 -6.00
N PRO A 234 -6.28 13.65 -6.49
CA PRO A 234 -6.61 13.85 -7.90
C PRO A 234 -5.37 13.69 -8.81
N CYS A 235 -5.59 13.22 -10.04
CA CYS A 235 -4.57 13.18 -11.10
C CYS A 235 -4.33 14.58 -11.67
N ILE A 236 -3.66 15.43 -10.91
CA ILE A 236 -3.34 16.81 -11.32
C ILE A 236 -1.83 16.98 -11.48
N ILE A 237 -1.44 17.95 -12.31
CA ILE A 237 -0.05 18.37 -12.39
C ILE A 237 0.31 19.15 -11.12
N VAL A 238 1.36 18.73 -10.44
CA VAL A 238 1.93 19.39 -9.26
C VAL A 238 3.41 19.70 -9.52
N ILE A 239 3.79 20.97 -9.37
CA ILE A 239 5.18 21.42 -9.58
C ILE A 239 5.70 22.03 -8.29
N ASP A 240 6.64 21.35 -7.63
CA ASP A 240 7.24 21.83 -6.37
C ASP A 240 6.18 22.23 -5.31
N GLY A 241 5.19 21.35 -5.12
CA GLY A 241 4.06 21.58 -4.22
C GLY A 241 2.99 22.57 -4.73
N CYS A 242 3.18 23.18 -5.90
CA CYS A 242 2.17 24.02 -6.55
C CYS A 242 1.16 23.15 -7.30
N ASP A 243 -0.03 22.99 -6.72
CA ASP A 243 -1.21 22.40 -7.36
C ASP A 243 -1.69 23.31 -8.50
N THR A 244 -1.72 22.77 -9.72
CA THR A 244 -2.18 23.51 -10.90
C THR A 244 -3.68 23.42 -11.15
N GLY A 245 -4.37 22.44 -10.54
CA GLY A 245 -5.76 22.09 -10.81
C GLY A 245 -6.01 21.58 -12.23
N ILE A 246 -4.95 21.18 -12.94
CA ILE A 246 -5.00 20.75 -14.34
C ILE A 246 -4.73 19.26 -14.39
N ASP A 247 -5.61 18.54 -15.09
CA ASP A 247 -5.52 17.09 -15.24
C ASP A 247 -4.16 16.67 -15.83
N ASN A 248 -3.53 15.71 -15.17
CA ASN A 248 -2.32 15.05 -15.63
C ASN A 248 -2.66 14.04 -16.74
N GLN A 249 -2.72 14.52 -17.98
CA GLN A 249 -3.10 13.68 -19.12
C GLN A 249 -1.94 12.79 -19.60
N THR A 250 -2.28 11.60 -20.10
CA THR A 250 -1.37 10.74 -20.87
C THR A 250 -1.23 11.26 -22.30
N LEU A 251 0.00 11.36 -22.78
CA LEU A 251 0.38 11.81 -24.11
C LEU A 251 0.39 10.63 -25.10
N GLU A 252 0.48 10.92 -26.41
CA GLU A 252 0.46 9.88 -27.46
C GLU A 252 1.60 8.85 -27.36
N ASP A 253 2.72 9.22 -26.74
CA ASP A 253 3.87 8.33 -26.54
C ASP A 253 3.79 7.49 -25.26
N GLY A 254 2.68 7.60 -24.51
CA GLY A 254 2.44 6.90 -23.24
C GLY A 254 3.02 7.60 -22.02
N SER A 255 3.77 8.70 -22.17
CA SER A 255 4.21 9.51 -21.03
C SER A 255 3.06 10.34 -20.46
N THR A 256 3.16 10.79 -19.21
CA THR A 256 2.19 11.73 -18.62
C THR A 256 2.73 13.17 -18.67
N MET A 257 1.84 14.16 -18.62
CA MET A 257 2.25 15.58 -18.54
C MET A 257 3.18 15.83 -17.34
N GLN A 258 2.88 15.23 -16.18
CA GLN A 258 3.73 15.27 -15.00
C GLN A 258 5.09 14.63 -15.28
N GLY A 259 5.13 13.45 -15.91
CA GLY A 259 6.38 12.78 -16.26
C GLY A 259 7.29 13.62 -17.18
N VAL A 260 6.71 14.38 -18.11
CA VAL A 260 7.47 15.33 -18.94
C VAL A 260 8.03 16.49 -18.11
N ILE A 261 7.27 17.01 -17.14
CA ILE A 261 7.73 18.06 -16.24
C ILE A 261 8.84 17.54 -15.31
N ASP A 262 8.70 16.33 -14.78
CA ASP A 262 9.72 15.67 -13.95
C ASP A 262 11.01 15.45 -14.75
N ALA A 263 10.90 15.06 -16.02
CA ALA A 263 12.05 14.96 -16.92
C ALA A 263 12.71 16.32 -17.19
N CYS A 264 11.92 17.40 -17.33
CA CYS A 264 12.45 18.76 -17.40
C CYS A 264 13.23 19.13 -16.12
N ALA A 265 12.70 18.78 -14.94
CA ALA A 265 13.35 19.06 -13.66
C ALA A 265 14.67 18.30 -13.53
N ALA A 266 14.68 17.01 -13.86
CA ALA A 266 15.86 16.16 -13.79
C ALA A 266 16.99 16.59 -14.75
N ALA A 267 16.64 17.16 -15.91
CA ALA A 267 17.61 17.57 -16.93
C ALA A 267 18.11 19.03 -16.79
N ALA A 268 17.43 19.87 -16.00
CA ALA A 268 17.74 21.28 -15.89
C ALA A 268 19.05 21.54 -15.13
N LEU A 269 19.94 22.37 -15.67
CA LEU A 269 21.18 22.77 -14.98
C LEU A 269 21.00 23.99 -14.08
N ASN A 270 19.93 24.74 -14.30
CA ASN A 270 19.53 25.91 -13.53
C ASN A 270 18.02 26.17 -13.70
N HIS A 271 17.47 27.07 -12.88
CA HIS A 271 16.04 27.35 -12.87
C HIS A 271 15.49 27.84 -14.22
N GLY A 272 16.28 28.64 -14.95
CA GLY A 272 15.91 29.12 -16.27
C GLY A 272 15.73 27.98 -17.28
N ASP A 273 16.57 26.95 -17.22
CA ASP A 273 16.46 25.77 -18.09
C ASP A 273 15.18 24.98 -17.81
N PHE A 274 14.85 24.78 -16.53
CA PHE A 274 13.61 24.12 -16.12
C PHE A 274 12.37 24.85 -16.64
N VAL A 275 12.26 26.15 -16.33
CA VAL A 275 11.12 26.98 -16.75
C VAL A 275 11.02 27.03 -18.28
N SER A 276 12.15 27.10 -18.99
CA SER A 276 12.19 27.06 -20.45
C SER A 276 11.68 25.72 -21.00
N CYS A 277 12.12 24.59 -20.43
CA CYS A 277 11.66 23.25 -20.82
C CYS A 277 10.15 23.07 -20.62
N VAL A 278 9.62 23.45 -19.45
CA VAL A 278 8.16 23.44 -19.18
C VAL A 278 7.42 24.37 -20.14
N ALA A 279 8.01 25.52 -20.48
CA ALA A 279 7.41 26.42 -21.45
C ALA A 279 7.32 25.82 -22.85
N HIS A 280 8.32 25.05 -23.28
CA HIS A 280 8.28 24.31 -24.54
C HIS A 280 7.21 23.21 -24.53
N ALA A 281 7.17 22.38 -23.49
CA ALA A 281 6.18 21.31 -23.35
C ALA A 281 4.74 21.87 -23.36
N THR A 282 4.46 22.87 -22.54
CA THR A 282 3.11 23.48 -22.46
C THR A 282 2.69 24.22 -23.74
N ASN A 283 3.64 24.74 -24.52
CA ASN A 283 3.35 25.28 -25.85
C ASN A 283 2.91 24.19 -26.84
N GLU A 284 3.56 23.04 -26.77
CA GLU A 284 3.22 21.88 -27.58
C GLU A 284 1.86 21.31 -27.20
N TRP A 285 1.59 21.09 -25.91
CA TRP A 285 0.29 20.61 -25.43
C TRP A 285 -0.85 21.56 -25.82
N LYS A 286 -0.62 22.87 -25.71
CA LYS A 286 -1.60 23.86 -26.17
C LYS A 286 -1.84 23.77 -27.68
N ARG A 287 -0.80 23.58 -28.47
CA ARG A 287 -0.90 23.43 -29.94
C ARG A 287 -1.63 22.15 -30.32
N ALA A 288 -1.43 21.07 -29.57
CA ALA A 288 -2.14 19.81 -29.72
C ALA A 288 -3.59 19.85 -29.20
N GLY A 289 -3.99 20.91 -28.49
CA GLY A 289 -5.34 21.06 -27.93
C GLY A 289 -5.56 20.29 -26.63
N LEU A 290 -4.50 19.77 -26.00
CA LEU A 290 -4.56 19.05 -24.73
C LEU A 290 -4.81 20.00 -23.54
N ILE A 291 -4.32 21.24 -23.64
CA ILE A 291 -4.58 22.31 -22.66
C ILE A 291 -4.95 23.61 -23.36
N SER A 292 -5.71 24.44 -22.65
CA SER A 292 -6.05 25.81 -23.04
C SER A 292 -4.90 26.78 -22.81
N GLY A 293 -5.02 28.00 -23.35
CA GLY A 293 -4.08 29.08 -23.07
C GLY A 293 -4.06 29.51 -21.59
N LYS A 294 -5.18 29.35 -20.88
CA LYS A 294 -5.28 29.68 -19.44
C LYS A 294 -4.55 28.64 -18.61
N GLU A 295 -4.80 27.36 -18.88
CA GLU A 295 -4.17 26.23 -18.19
C GLU A 295 -2.65 26.26 -18.38
N LYS A 296 -2.19 26.49 -19.62
CA LYS A 296 -0.77 26.76 -19.89
C LYS A 296 -0.18 27.84 -18.96
N GLY A 297 -0.90 28.95 -18.77
CA GLY A 297 -0.45 30.06 -17.93
C GLY A 297 -0.30 29.65 -16.46
N VAL A 298 -1.21 28.80 -15.95
CA VAL A 298 -1.15 28.28 -14.57
C VAL A 298 0.05 27.37 -14.39
N ILE A 299 0.26 26.40 -15.29
CA ILE A 299 1.43 25.47 -15.25
C ILE A 299 2.73 26.28 -15.27
N GLN A 300 2.85 27.24 -16.19
CA GLN A 300 4.05 28.08 -16.29
C GLN A 300 4.25 28.97 -15.07
N SER A 301 3.17 29.44 -14.43
CA SER A 301 3.26 30.20 -13.20
C SER A 301 3.77 29.35 -12.03
N CYS A 302 3.31 28.11 -11.90
CA CYS A 302 3.84 27.18 -10.91
C CYS A 302 5.33 26.88 -11.16
N ALA A 303 5.70 26.58 -12.41
CA ALA A 303 7.10 26.32 -12.76
C ALA A 303 8.01 27.52 -12.47
N ALA A 304 7.58 28.74 -12.82
CA ALA A 304 8.34 29.96 -12.54
C ALA A 304 8.45 30.32 -11.05
N GLY A 305 7.55 29.79 -10.22
CA GLY A 305 7.56 29.97 -8.76
C GLY A 305 8.29 28.86 -8.00
N SER A 306 8.73 27.81 -8.68
CA SER A 306 9.39 26.64 -8.07
C SER A 306 10.85 26.90 -7.71
N ASP A 307 11.37 26.09 -6.78
CA ASP A 307 12.78 26.00 -6.41
C ASP A 307 13.50 24.86 -7.16
N ILE A 308 13.22 24.72 -8.47
CA ILE A 308 13.79 23.66 -9.33
C ILE A 308 14.82 24.27 -10.30
N PRO A 309 15.99 23.62 -10.51
CA PRO A 309 16.51 22.52 -9.71
C PRO A 309 16.99 23.06 -8.37
N SER A 310 16.67 22.35 -7.28
CA SER A 310 17.10 22.73 -5.95
C SER A 310 18.62 22.68 -5.88
N THR A 311 19.26 23.77 -5.47
CA THR A 311 20.71 23.76 -5.21
C THR A 311 20.94 23.00 -3.90
N GLU A 312 21.29 21.72 -3.98
CA GLU A 312 21.80 20.96 -2.81
C GLU A 312 23.13 21.51 -2.30
#